data_AF-A0A1W0WFJ9-F1
#
_entry.id   AF-A0A1W0WFJ9-F1
#
_cell.length_a   1.000
_cell.length_b   1.000
_cell.length_c   1.000
_cell.angle_alpha   90.00
_cell.angle_beta   90.00
_cell.angle_gamma   90.00
#
_symmetry.space_group_name_H-M   'P 1'
#
loop_
_entity.id
_entity.type
_entity.pdbx_description
1 polymer ?
#
loop_
_entity_poly.entity_id
_entity_poly.type
_entity_poly.pdbx_seq_one_letter_code
_entity_poly.pdbx_strand_id
1 'polypeptide(L)'
;MSTKIMAMFLVMFVFVHYAAAASRHCTWHGTAPICFPSCPSDKFAIKENNCGKAKIACCVTGKKKLCCPVTLKGQITPEQAEAIAH
;
A
#
# COMPACT_ATOMS: atom_id res chain seq x y z
N MET A 1 -15.13 22.07 -30.04
CA MET A 1 -15.21 21.64 -28.62
C MET A 1 -14.87 22.85 -27.76
N SER A 2 -15.78 23.34 -26.92
CA SER A 2 -15.55 24.55 -26.11
C SER A 2 -14.47 24.31 -25.04
N THR A 3 -13.57 25.27 -24.83
CA THR A 3 -12.49 25.21 -23.83
C THR A 3 -13.02 24.91 -22.43
N LYS A 4 -14.25 25.34 -22.13
CA LYS A 4 -14.94 25.05 -20.86
C LYS A 4 -15.29 23.58 -20.70
N ILE A 5 -15.68 22.92 -21.80
CA ILE A 5 -16.02 21.48 -21.80
C ILE A 5 -14.75 20.65 -21.60
N MET A 6 -13.65 21.02 -22.27
CA MET A 6 -12.38 20.32 -22.12
C MET A 6 -11.81 20.43 -20.69
N ALA A 7 -11.90 21.62 -20.08
CA ALA A 7 -11.50 21.82 -18.69
C ALA A 7 -12.35 20.99 -17.71
N MET A 8 -13.66 20.92 -17.94
CA MET A 8 -14.57 20.11 -17.12
C MET A 8 -14.22 18.61 -17.19
N PHE A 9 -13.97 18.11 -18.40
CA PHE A 9 -13.56 16.72 -18.61
C PHE A 9 -12.24 16.40 -17.90
N LEU A 10 -11.24 17.28 -17.99
CA LEU A 10 -9.96 17.09 -17.30
C LEU A 10 -10.12 17.06 -15.78
N VAL A 11 -10.90 17.98 -15.21
CA VAL A 11 -11.17 17.99 -13.77
C VAL A 11 -11.86 16.70 -13.34
N MET A 12 -12.87 16.25 -14.10
CA MET A 12 -13.56 14.99 -13.83
C MET A 12 -12.62 13.78 -13.92
N PHE A 13 -11.77 13.73 -14.94
CA PHE A 13 -10.80 12.66 -15.15
C PHE A 13 -9.80 12.59 -14.00
N VAL A 14 -9.25 13.74 -13.59
CA VAL A 14 -8.34 13.85 -12.43
C VAL A 14 -9.03 13.37 -11.15
N PHE A 15 -10.29 13.77 -10.92
CA PHE A 15 -11.04 13.39 -9.73
C PHE A 15 -11.30 11.88 -9.65
N VAL A 16 -11.66 11.25 -10.77
CA VAL A 16 -11.87 9.79 -10.89
C VAL A 16 -10.56 9.04 -10.62
N HIS A 17 -9.44 9.50 -11.16
CA HIS A 17 -8.14 8.88 -10.92
C HIS A 17 -7.67 9.02 -9.47
N TYR A 18 -7.98 10.14 -8.82
CA TYR A 18 -7.58 10.38 -7.43
C TYR A 18 -8.32 9.47 -6.45
N ALA A 19 -9.63 9.27 -6.64
CA ALA A 19 -10.43 8.40 -5.77
C ALA A 19 -10.01 6.92 -5.83
N ALA A 20 -9.50 6.45 -6.98
CA ALA A 20 -9.04 5.07 -7.15
C ALA A 20 -7.71 4.76 -6.40
N ALA A 21 -6.95 5.78 -6.01
CA ALA A 21 -5.71 5.60 -5.27
C ALA A 21 -5.94 5.32 -3.77
N ALA A 22 -7.07 5.78 -3.21
CA ALA A 22 -7.36 5.73 -1.78
C ALA A 22 -7.72 4.32 -1.24
N SER A 23 -7.98 3.34 -2.10
CA SER A 23 -8.30 1.96 -1.69
C SER A 23 -7.15 0.96 -1.86
N ARG A 24 -5.96 1.43 -2.28
CA ARG A 24 -4.80 0.59 -2.62
C ARG A 24 -3.69 0.58 -1.55
N HIS A 25 -4.01 0.96 -0.33
CA HIS A 25 -2.98 1.14 0.70
C HIS A 25 -2.49 -0.19 1.26
N CYS A 26 -1.19 -0.44 1.07
CA CYS A 26 -0.47 -1.50 1.76
C CYS A 26 -0.10 -1.04 3.17
N THR A 27 -0.03 -1.97 4.12
CA THR A 27 0.26 -1.65 5.53
C THR A 27 1.29 -2.61 6.08
N TRP A 28 2.24 -2.10 6.85
CA TRP A 28 3.17 -2.93 7.60
C TRP A 28 2.50 -3.47 8.87
N HIS A 29 2.44 -4.79 8.97
CA HIS A 29 1.96 -5.50 10.16
C HIS A 29 3.14 -6.07 10.94
N GLY A 30 3.01 -6.07 12.27
CA GLY A 30 4.05 -6.53 13.21
C GLY A 30 4.54 -5.41 14.12
N THR A 31 4.47 -5.63 15.43
CA THR A 31 4.87 -4.65 16.45
C THR A 31 6.25 -5.05 16.99
N ALA A 32 7.25 -4.19 16.82
CA ALA A 32 8.54 -4.42 17.44
C ALA A 32 8.42 -4.28 18.98
N PRO A 33 9.21 -4.99 19.80
CA PRO A 33 10.38 -5.80 19.43
C PRO A 33 10.10 -7.27 19.08
N ILE A 34 8.89 -7.80 19.28
CA ILE A 34 8.55 -9.21 18.98
C ILE A 34 7.59 -9.29 17.78
N CYS A 35 7.98 -9.93 16.68
CA CYS A 35 7.17 -9.94 15.46
C CYS A 35 6.95 -11.33 14.87
N PHE A 36 5.71 -11.78 14.71
CA PHE A 36 5.34 -12.86 13.77
C PHE A 36 3.93 -12.61 13.22
N PRO A 37 3.76 -11.57 12.40
CA PRO A 37 2.45 -11.16 11.93
C PRO A 37 1.95 -12.08 10.81
N SER A 38 0.63 -12.17 10.73
CA SER A 38 -0.10 -12.69 9.57
C SER A 38 -0.84 -11.53 8.91
N CYS A 39 -0.99 -11.58 7.59
CA CYS A 39 -1.86 -10.62 6.92
C CYS A 39 -3.32 -10.94 7.26
N PRO A 40 -4.19 -9.92 7.35
CA PRO A 40 -5.64 -10.11 7.39
C PRO A 40 -6.12 -10.96 6.21
N SER A 41 -7.28 -11.61 6.35
CA SER A 41 -7.81 -12.57 5.36
C SER A 41 -8.05 -11.98 3.95
N ASP A 42 -8.26 -10.68 3.84
CA ASP A 42 -8.46 -9.93 2.59
C ASP A 42 -7.18 -9.31 2.02
N LYS A 43 -6.02 -9.60 2.64
CA LYS A 43 -4.71 -9.08 2.25
C LYS A 43 -3.69 -10.20 2.05
N PHE A 44 -2.71 -9.95 1.20
CA PHE A 44 -1.59 -10.86 0.98
C PHE A 44 -0.27 -10.19 1.37
N ALA A 45 0.70 -10.99 1.83
CA ALA A 45 2.04 -10.52 2.12
C ALA A 45 2.82 -10.39 0.81
N ILE A 46 3.31 -9.18 0.50
CA ILE A 46 4.14 -8.94 -0.68
C ILE A 46 5.63 -8.78 -0.33
N LYS A 47 5.92 -8.32 0.89
CA LYS A 47 7.29 -8.11 1.37
C LYS A 47 7.36 -8.35 2.87
N GLU A 48 8.53 -8.73 3.35
CA GLU A 48 8.81 -8.83 4.77
C GLU A 48 10.21 -8.32 5.09
N ASN A 49 10.36 -7.64 6.24
CA ASN A 49 11.65 -7.18 6.74
C ASN A 49 11.59 -6.99 8.26
N ASN A 50 12.72 -6.70 8.89
CA ASN A 50 12.79 -6.63 10.35
C ASN A 50 12.19 -5.32 10.92
N CYS A 51 12.10 -4.23 10.16
CA CYS A 51 11.83 -2.91 10.73
C CYS A 51 10.60 -2.18 10.14
N GLY A 52 9.98 -2.74 9.11
CA GLY A 52 8.96 -2.09 8.31
C GLY A 52 9.47 -0.80 7.66
N LYS A 53 8.54 0.14 7.45
CA LYS A 53 8.83 1.46 6.87
C LYS A 53 9.65 2.37 7.79
N ALA A 54 9.36 2.37 9.09
CA ALA A 54 9.88 3.38 10.01
C ALA A 54 11.37 3.22 10.34
N LYS A 55 11.97 2.03 10.17
CA LYS A 55 13.39 1.70 10.49
C LYS A 55 13.87 1.99 11.92
N ILE A 56 13.09 2.70 12.74
CA ILE A 56 13.40 3.09 14.12
C ILE A 56 13.05 1.96 15.11
N ALA A 57 12.08 1.10 14.78
CA ALA A 57 11.61 0.02 15.63
C ALA A 57 11.64 -1.33 14.91
N CYS A 58 12.70 -2.09 15.15
CA CYS A 58 12.96 -3.39 14.53
C CYS A 58 12.58 -4.57 15.43
N CYS A 59 12.14 -5.65 14.79
CA CYS A 59 11.89 -6.94 15.41
C CYS A 59 13.23 -7.57 15.82
N VAL A 60 13.31 -8.03 17.06
CA VAL A 60 14.40 -8.86 17.58
C VAL A 60 14.18 -10.33 17.18
N THR A 61 12.92 -10.77 17.16
CA THR A 61 12.52 -12.09 16.67
C THR A 61 11.39 -11.98 15.66
N GLY A 62 11.47 -12.82 14.62
CA GLY A 62 10.64 -12.82 13.41
C GLY A 62 10.68 -11.50 12.62
N LYS A 63 9.65 -11.24 11.78
CA LYS A 63 9.67 -10.16 10.77
C LYS A 63 8.35 -9.41 10.70
N LYS A 64 8.38 -8.15 10.27
CA LYS A 64 7.19 -7.41 9.84
C LYS A 64 6.79 -7.85 8.43
N LYS A 65 5.48 -7.83 8.13
CA LYS A 65 4.95 -8.15 6.80
C LYS A 65 4.22 -6.95 6.22
N LEU A 66 4.54 -6.61 4.98
CA LEU A 66 3.80 -5.65 4.19
C LEU A 66 2.60 -6.36 3.56
N CYS A 67 1.42 -6.01 4.05
CA CYS A 67 0.16 -6.61 3.61
C CYS A 67 -0.58 -5.65 2.69
N CYS A 68 -0.88 -6.12 1.48
CA CYS A 68 -1.63 -5.37 0.47
C CYS A 68 -2.97 -6.05 0.19
N PRO A 69 -4.02 -5.31 -0.22
CA PRO A 69 -5.28 -5.89 -0.66
C PRO A 69 -5.08 -6.95 -1.75
N VAL A 70 -5.81 -8.06 -1.67
CA VAL A 70 -5.72 -9.15 -2.67
C VAL A 70 -6.03 -8.70 -4.10
N THR A 71 -6.76 -7.60 -4.28
CA THR A 71 -7.02 -6.96 -5.58
C THR A 71 -5.76 -6.50 -6.30
N LEU A 72 -4.66 -6.27 -5.56
CA LEU A 72 -3.36 -5.86 -6.12
C LEU A 72 -2.41 -7.04 -6.38
N LYS A 73 -2.82 -8.28 -6.07
CA LYS A 73 -1.97 -9.44 -6.22
C LYS A 73 -1.63 -9.67 -7.70
N GLY A 74 -0.34 -9.60 -8.03
CA GLY A 74 0.16 -9.69 -9.40
C GLY A 74 0.10 -8.38 -10.21
N GLN A 75 -0.39 -7.27 -9.63
CA GLN A 75 -0.46 -5.97 -10.28
C GLN A 75 0.61 -4.98 -9.80
N ILE A 76 1.25 -5.25 -8.66
CA ILE A 76 2.25 -4.37 -8.05
C ILE A 76 3.52 -5.16 -7.69
N THR A 77 4.67 -4.51 -7.78
CA THR A 77 5.94 -5.06 -7.28
C THR A 77 6.12 -4.76 -5.78
N PRO A 78 7.01 -5.49 -5.07
CA PRO A 78 7.32 -5.20 -3.67
C PRO A 78 7.81 -3.77 -3.42
N GLU A 79 8.53 -3.18 -4.38
CA GLU A 79 9.03 -1.81 -4.32
C GLU A 79 7.89 -0.79 -4.43
N GLN A 80 6.97 -1.00 -5.37
CA GLN A 80 5.78 -0.17 -5.53
C GLN A 80 4.88 -0.24 -4.30
N ALA A 81 4.71 -1.45 -3.73
CA ALA A 81 3.96 -1.65 -2.50
C ALA A 81 4.56 -0.91 -1.31
N GLU A 82 5.88 -0.87 -1.19
CA GLU A 82 6.57 -0.15 -0.11
C GLU A 82 6.45 1.37 -0.30
N ALA A 83 6.47 1.87 -1.54
CA ALA A 83 6.28 3.29 -1.84
C ALA A 83 4.88 3.81 -1.47
N ILE A 84 3.85 2.97 -1.60
CA ILE A 84 2.46 3.30 -1.22
C ILE A 84 2.08 2.81 0.18
N ALA A 85 3.03 2.20 0.90
CA ALA A 85 2.79 1.69 2.24
C ALA A 85 2.58 2.85 3.20
N HIS A 86 1.52 2.77 4.02
CA HIS A 86 1.31 3.70 5.13
C HIS A 86 2.14 3.29 6.35
#